data_AF-A0A7Y3J0X9-F1
#
_entry.id   AF-A0A7Y3J0X9-F1
#
_cell.length_a   1.000
_cell.length_b   1.000
_cell.length_c   1.000
_cell.angle_alpha   90.00
_cell.angle_beta   90.00
_cell.angle_gamma   90.00
#
_symmetry.space_group_name_H-M   'P 1'
#
loop_
_entity.id
_entity.type
_entity.pdbx_description
1 polymer ?
#
loop_
_entity_poly.entity_id
_entity_poly.type
_entity_poly.pdbx_seq_one_letter_code
_entity_poly.pdbx_strand_id
1 'polypeptide(L)'
;MPTLQVRDLPTEIYNKLNYLAEKEHRSLAQQTIVLLKEGIEKRLENKNRRKQLIATYEGIGIDPKLVPTSESLVREDRDSR
;
A
#
# COMPACT_ATOMS: atom_id res chain seq x y z
N MET A 1 19.93 -16.76 20.37
CA MET A 1 18.94 -16.19 19.44
C MET A 1 19.21 -14.70 19.32
N PRO A 2 19.08 -14.10 18.13
CA PRO A 2 19.20 -12.65 17.99
C PRO A 2 18.10 -11.97 18.79
N THR A 3 18.45 -10.90 19.50
CA THR A 3 17.51 -10.08 20.27
C THR A 3 17.28 -8.76 19.53
N LEU A 4 16.03 -8.32 19.48
CA LEU A 4 15.64 -7.02 18.97
C LEU A 4 15.19 -6.16 20.15
N GLN A 5 15.83 -5.01 20.34
CA GLN A 5 15.41 -4.02 21.31
C GLN A 5 14.90 -2.79 20.58
N VAL A 6 13.68 -2.34 20.91
CA VAL A 6 13.11 -1.09 20.42
C VAL A 6 13.21 -0.05 21.53
N ARG A 7 13.87 1.08 21.23
CA ARG A 7 14.00 2.21 22.16
C ARG A 7 12.89 3.23 21.91
N ASP A 8 12.52 3.95 22.96
CA ASP A 8 11.55 5.05 22.91
C ASP A 8 10.21 4.65 22.26
N LEU A 9 9.73 3.44 22.58
CA LEU A 9 8.48 2.93 22.06
C LEU A 9 7.31 3.79 22.59
N PRO A 10 6.49 4.41 21.70
CA PRO A 10 5.36 5.20 22.15
C PRO A 10 4.39 4.37 22.99
N THR A 11 3.91 4.94 24.11
CA THR A 11 3.02 4.25 25.05
C THR A 11 1.76 3.71 24.37
N GLU A 12 1.20 4.46 23.41
CA GLU A 12 0.05 4.02 22.63
C GLU A 12 0.32 2.69 21.88
N ILE A 13 1.50 2.55 21.29
CA ILE A 13 1.88 1.35 20.54
C ILE A 13 2.08 0.17 21.51
N TYR A 14 2.74 0.39 22.63
CA TYR A 14 2.90 -0.62 23.67
C TYR A 14 1.53 -1.15 24.15
N ASN A 15 0.59 -0.25 24.43
CA ASN A 15 -0.75 -0.61 24.89
C ASN A 15 -1.52 -1.42 23.83
N LYS A 16 -1.44 -1.03 22.55
CA LYS A 16 -2.04 -1.79 21.45
C LYS A 16 -1.43 -3.18 21.30
N LEU A 17 -0.10 -3.31 21.42
CA LEU A 17 0.58 -4.60 21.40
C LEU A 17 0.13 -5.49 22.55
N ASN A 18 0.04 -4.93 23.77
CA ASN A 18 -0.38 -5.68 24.94
C ASN A 18 -1.84 -6.15 24.83
N TYR A 19 -2.74 -5.27 24.40
CA TYR A 19 -4.13 -5.62 24.14
C TYR A 19 -4.28 -6.77 23.13
N LEU A 20 -3.54 -6.72 22.01
CA LEU A 20 -3.56 -7.78 21.01
C LEU A 20 -2.97 -9.09 21.57
N ALA A 21 -1.92 -9.01 22.38
CA ALA A 21 -1.31 -10.18 23.00
C ALA A 21 -2.29 -10.88 23.95
N GLU A 22 -2.99 -10.12 24.79
CA GLU A 22 -4.03 -10.65 25.70
C GLU A 22 -5.18 -11.28 24.92
N LYS A 23 -5.70 -10.59 23.89
CA LYS A 23 -6.79 -11.07 23.05
C LYS A 23 -6.46 -12.39 22.35
N GLU A 24 -5.22 -12.55 21.89
CA GLU A 24 -4.75 -13.75 21.19
C GLU A 24 -4.16 -14.82 22.13
N HIS A 25 -4.24 -14.61 23.45
CA HIS A 25 -3.66 -15.48 24.48
C HIS A 25 -2.17 -15.79 24.25
N ARG A 26 -1.40 -14.78 23.87
CA ARG A 26 0.03 -14.86 23.57
C ARG A 26 0.84 -14.00 24.51
N SER A 27 2.13 -14.32 24.64
CA SER A 27 3.06 -13.38 25.27
C SER A 27 3.29 -12.16 24.37
N LEU A 28 3.66 -11.03 24.97
CA LEU A 28 3.97 -9.80 24.22
C LEU A 28 5.05 -10.03 23.15
N ALA A 29 6.07 -10.83 23.49
CA ALA A 29 7.14 -11.19 22.55
C ALA A 29 6.61 -12.01 21.36
N GLN A 30 5.76 -13.01 21.62
CA GLN A 30 5.14 -13.81 20.56
C GLN A 30 4.27 -12.95 19.65
N GLN A 31 3.41 -12.10 20.23
CA GLN A 31 2.56 -11.21 19.45
C GLN A 31 3.36 -10.21 18.62
N THR A 32 4.46 -9.70 19.18
CA THR A 32 5.39 -8.81 18.45
C THR A 32 6.01 -9.52 17.25
N ILE A 33 6.45 -10.78 17.39
CA ILE A 33 6.99 -11.57 16.28
C ILE A 33 5.95 -11.77 15.17
N VAL A 34 4.70 -12.08 15.54
CA VAL A 34 3.60 -12.26 14.58
C VAL A 34 3.38 -10.97 13.78
N LEU A 35 3.21 -9.83 14.46
CA LEU A 35 2.97 -8.56 13.79
C LEU A 35 4.16 -8.09 12.94
N LEU A 36 5.39 -8.34 13.37
CA LEU A 36 6.58 -8.07 12.56
C LEU A 36 6.59 -8.91 11.29
N LYS A 37 6.27 -10.21 11.38
CA LYS A 37 6.20 -11.11 10.23
C LYS A 37 5.14 -10.65 9.23
N GLU A 38 3.91 -10.43 9.70
CA GLU A 38 2.81 -9.96 8.86
C GLU A 38 3.12 -8.60 8.20
N GLY A 39 3.73 -7.68 8.96
CA GLY A 39 4.13 -6.37 8.45
C GLY A 39 5.20 -6.45 7.36
N ILE A 40 6.18 -7.34 7.50
CA ILE A 40 7.23 -7.58 6.50
C ILE A 40 6.64 -8.22 5.25
N GLU A 41 5.86 -9.30 5.41
CA GLU A 41 5.21 -10.02 4.31
C GLU A 41 4.32 -9.08 3.50
N LYS A 42 3.47 -8.30 4.18
CA LYS A 42 2.59 -7.31 3.53
C LYS A 42 3.38 -6.24 2.77
N ARG A 43 4.53 -5.78 3.27
CA ARG A 43 5.38 -4.80 2.56
C ARG A 43 6.06 -5.41 1.34
N LEU A 44 6.53 -6.66 1.44
CA LEU A 44 7.17 -7.36 0.33
C LEU A 44 6.15 -7.73 -0.76
N GLU A 45 4.99 -8.25 -0.39
CA GLU A 45 3.91 -8.61 -1.30
C GLU A 45 3.41 -7.39 -2.08
N ASN A 46 3.12 -6.27 -1.41
CA ASN A 46 2.68 -5.05 -2.09
C ASN A 46 3.71 -4.52 -3.09
N LYS A 47 5.01 -4.65 -2.79
CA LYS A 47 6.08 -4.26 -3.70
C LYS A 47 6.10 -5.16 -4.94
N ASN A 48 5.93 -6.46 -4.77
CA ASN A 48 5.91 -7.43 -5.87
C ASN A 48 4.64 -7.31 -6.71
N ARG A 49 3.46 -7.19 -6.08
CA ARG A 49 2.17 -6.96 -6.74
C ARG A 49 2.20 -5.71 -7.59
N ARG A 50 2.72 -4.60 -7.07
CA ARG A 50 2.86 -3.34 -7.83
C ARG A 50 3.77 -3.51 -9.04
N LYS A 51 4.91 -4.20 -8.89
CA LYS A 51 5.83 -4.47 -10.01
C LYS A 51 5.15 -5.30 -11.10
N GLN A 52 4.42 -6.35 -10.72
CA GLN A 52 3.68 -7.18 -11.67
C GLN A 52 2.60 -6.36 -12.38
N LEU A 53 1.83 -5.57 -11.65
CA LEU A 53 0.74 -4.76 -12.22
C LEU A 53 1.26 -3.73 -13.24
N ILE A 54 2.42 -3.10 -12.96
CA ILE A 54 3.11 -2.21 -13.92
C ILE A 54 3.62 -2.99 -15.13
N ALA A 55 4.19 -4.18 -14.93
CA ALA A 55 4.70 -5.01 -16.03
C ALA A 55 3.59 -5.55 -16.94
N THR A 56 2.40 -5.82 -16.40
CA THR A 56 1.22 -6.27 -17.15
C THR A 56 0.36 -5.13 -17.69
N TYR A 57 0.72 -3.87 -17.41
CA TYR A 57 -0.07 -2.73 -17.85
C TYR A 57 0.21 -2.43 -19.33
N GLU A 58 -0.76 -2.73 -20.19
CA GLU A 58 -0.67 -2.49 -21.65
C GLU A 58 -1.21 -1.10 -22.07
N GLY A 59 -1.54 -0.23 -21.10
CA GLY A 59 -2.18 1.06 -21.40
C GLY A 59 -3.70 0.94 -21.56
N ILE A 60 -4.34 2.05 -21.98
CA ILE A 60 -5.78 2.08 -22.29
C ILE A 60 -6.03 1.59 -23.74
N GLY A 61 -4.97 1.24 -24.48
CA GLY A 61 -5.06 0.87 -25.89
C GLY A 61 -5.48 2.02 -26.83
N ILE A 62 -5.50 3.25 -26.32
CA ILE A 62 -5.85 4.45 -27.09
C ILE A 62 -4.54 5.07 -27.59
N ASP A 63 -4.42 5.25 -28.90
CA ASP A 63 -3.36 6.09 -29.47
C ASP A 63 -3.59 7.53 -28.99
N PRO A 64 -2.65 8.14 -28.23
CA PRO A 64 -2.79 9.52 -27.76
C PRO A 64 -3.03 10.52 -28.88
N LYS A 65 -2.64 10.20 -30.11
CA LYS A 65 -2.87 11.05 -31.29
C LYS A 65 -4.33 11.04 -31.79
N LEU A 66 -5.10 10.01 -31.44
CA LEU A 66 -6.52 9.88 -31.78
C LEU A 66 -7.42 10.57 -30.76
N VAL A 67 -6.87 10.98 -29.61
CA VAL A 67 -7.62 11.73 -28.60
C VAL A 67 -7.67 13.19 -29.02
N PRO A 68 -8.87 13.79 -29.12
CA PRO A 68 -9.00 15.21 -29.44
C PRO A 68 -8.27 16.05 -28.40
N THR A 69 -7.60 17.10 -28.86
CA THR A 69 -7.02 18.10 -27.96
C THR A 69 -8.12 18.91 -27.29
N SER A 70 -7.86 19.41 -26.10
CA SER A 70 -8.82 20.23 -25.35
C SER A 70 -9.30 21.43 -26.17
N GLU A 71 -8.41 22.01 -26.96
CA GLU A 71 -8.70 23.13 -27.86
C GLU A 71 -9.59 22.73 -29.05
N SER A 72 -9.51 21.49 -29.55
CA SER A 72 -10.42 21.01 -30.61
C SER A 72 -11.84 20.85 -30.09
N LEU A 73 -12.02 20.33 -28.88
CA LEU A 73 -13.34 20.11 -28.28
C LEU A 73 -14.06 21.43 -27.97
N VAL A 74 -13.32 22.44 -27.49
CA VAL A 74 -13.88 23.78 -27.22
C VAL A 74 -14.28 24.50 -28.52
N ARG A 75 -13.54 24.30 -29.62
CA ARG A 75 -13.91 24.86 -30.93
C ARG A 75 -15.18 24.22 -31.48
N GLU A 76 -15.29 22.89 -31.42
CA GLU A 76 -16.48 22.15 -31.86
C GLU A 76 -17.75 22.63 -31.14
N ASP A 77 -17.70 22.79 -29.80
CA ASP A 77 -18.85 23.24 -29.00
C ASP A 77 -19.26 24.70 -29.32
N ARG A 78 -18.29 25.54 -29.70
CA ARG A 78 -18.55 26.93 -30.11
C ARG A 78 -19.16 27.04 -31.49
N ASP A 79 -18.68 26.23 -32.44
CA ASP A 79 -19.11 26.29 -33.84
C ASP A 79 -20.42 25.51 -34.09
N SER A 80 -20.89 24.72 -33.11
CA SER A 80 -22.16 23.97 -33.13
C SER A 80 -23.36 24.73 -32.55
N ARG A 81 -23.19 26.00 -32.15
CA ARG A 81 -24.25 26.91 -31.67
C ARG A 81 -24.57 27.98 -32.71
#